data_AF-A0A514WKF4-F1
#
_entry.id   AF-A0A514WKF4-F1
#
_cell.length_a   1.000
_cell.length_b   1.000
_cell.length_c   1.000
_cell.angle_alpha   90.00
_cell.angle_beta   90.00
_cell.angle_gamma   90.00
#
_symmetry.space_group_name_H-M   'P 1'
#
loop_
_entity.id
_entity.type
_entity.pdbx_description
1 polymer ?
#
loop_
_entity_poly.entity_id
_entity_poly.type
_entity_poly.pdbx_seq_one_letter_code
_entity_poly.pdbx_strand_id
1 'polypeptide(L)'
;MFIIRTHEEMSDTMAILEGNEVHTLLEAHLDRLAEYDGFGLEDLAMFAIAMPGDTLDSINEEFGRSLIDSNGTFIQPPEIIQRHTDWFEIAFILSDDGFGLVLFVPIDSSTDARLMAATEAAFAEATQAL
;
A
#
# COMPACT_ATOMS: atom_id res chain seq x y z
N MET A 1 -5.53 -5.03 -9.73
CA MET A 1 -4.52 -4.33 -8.93
C MET A 1 -3.78 -3.29 -9.77
N PHE A 2 -3.34 -2.18 -9.16
CA PHE A 2 -2.29 -1.32 -9.72
C PHE A 2 -0.98 -1.51 -8.94
N ILE A 3 0.14 -1.56 -9.65
CA ILE A 3 1.48 -1.48 -9.09
C ILE A 3 2.18 -0.30 -9.76
N ILE A 4 2.74 0.58 -8.94
CA ILE A 4 3.40 1.81 -9.37
C ILE A 4 4.83 1.77 -8.87
N ARG A 5 5.79 1.82 -9.79
CA ARG A 5 7.23 1.85 -9.50
C ARG A 5 7.89 3.09 -10.07
N THR A 6 7.26 3.75 -11.03
CA THR A 6 7.80 4.93 -11.70
C THR A 6 6.84 6.12 -11.65
N HIS A 7 7.37 7.33 -11.89
CA HIS A 7 6.56 8.54 -11.99
C HIS A 7 5.55 8.49 -13.16
N GLU A 8 5.88 7.79 -14.25
CA GLU A 8 4.98 7.62 -15.39
C GLU A 8 3.78 6.75 -15.01
N GLU A 9 4.03 5.58 -14.40
CA GLU A 9 2.97 4.70 -13.88
C GLU A 9 2.13 5.40 -12.82
N MET A 10 2.76 6.26 -12.00
CA MET A 10 2.06 7.06 -11.00
C MET A 10 1.08 8.02 -11.67
N SER A 11 1.55 8.81 -12.63
CA SER A 11 0.72 9.74 -13.39
C SER A 11 -0.44 9.05 -14.10
N ASP A 12 -0.17 7.92 -14.77
CA ASP A 12 -1.19 7.15 -15.48
C ASP A 12 -2.23 6.55 -14.54
N THR A 13 -1.79 6.00 -13.41
CA THR A 13 -2.68 5.42 -12.40
C THR A 13 -3.54 6.50 -11.75
N MET A 14 -2.96 7.66 -11.43
CA MET A 14 -3.70 8.80 -10.89
C MET A 14 -4.77 9.28 -11.87
N ALA A 15 -4.46 9.40 -13.16
CA ALA A 15 -5.47 9.76 -14.17
C ALA A 15 -6.65 8.77 -14.21
N ILE A 16 -6.42 7.48 -13.99
CA ILE A 16 -7.47 6.46 -13.89
C ILE A 16 -8.30 6.61 -12.60
N LEU A 17 -7.65 7.01 -11.51
CA LEU A 17 -8.25 7.14 -10.19
C LEU A 17 -8.83 8.54 -9.92
N GLU A 18 -9.02 9.38 -10.94
CA GLU A 18 -9.56 10.73 -10.78
C GLU A 18 -10.88 10.72 -9.96
N GLY A 19 -10.92 11.50 -8.88
CA GLY A 19 -12.05 11.57 -7.95
C GLY A 19 -12.11 10.45 -6.89
N ASN A 20 -11.18 9.48 -6.90
CA ASN A 20 -11.03 8.49 -5.84
C ASN A 20 -10.21 9.07 -4.66
N GLU A 21 -10.50 8.64 -3.41
CA GLU A 21 -9.72 9.05 -2.23
C GLU A 21 -8.22 8.74 -2.39
N VAL A 22 -7.87 7.60 -2.99
CA VAL A 22 -6.48 7.20 -3.26
C VAL A 22 -5.76 8.19 -4.15
N HIS A 23 -6.43 8.86 -5.09
CA HIS A 23 -5.79 9.91 -5.91
C HIS A 23 -5.16 11.00 -5.03
N THR A 24 -5.91 11.50 -4.06
CA THR A 24 -5.45 12.57 -3.16
C THR A 24 -4.32 12.08 -2.25
N LEU A 25 -4.39 10.81 -1.84
CA LEU A 25 -3.33 10.20 -1.04
C LEU A 25 -2.03 10.04 -1.84
N LEU A 26 -2.12 9.63 -3.12
CA LEU A 26 -0.96 9.56 -4.02
C LEU A 26 -0.34 10.93 -4.25
N GLU A 27 -1.14 11.99 -4.44
CA GLU A 27 -0.64 13.39 -4.50
C GLU A 27 0.16 13.74 -3.24
N ALA A 28 -0.38 13.44 -2.05
CA ALA A 28 0.29 13.72 -0.79
C ALA A 28 1.58 12.90 -0.58
N HIS A 29 1.67 11.70 -1.16
CA HIS A 29 2.93 10.93 -1.18
C HIS A 29 3.94 11.55 -2.13
N LEU A 30 3.54 11.95 -3.33
CA LEU A 30 4.42 12.62 -4.30
C LEU A 30 5.01 13.90 -3.72
N ASP A 31 4.18 14.73 -3.08
CA ASP A 31 4.64 15.97 -2.44
C ASP A 31 5.70 15.70 -1.35
N ARG A 32 5.53 14.63 -0.56
CA ARG A 32 6.52 14.22 0.46
C ARG A 32 7.80 13.66 -0.17
N LEU A 33 7.67 12.84 -1.20
CA LEU A 33 8.81 12.23 -1.88
C LEU A 33 9.63 13.25 -2.68
N ALA A 34 9.04 14.37 -3.08
CA ALA A 34 9.74 15.48 -3.70
C ALA A 34 10.84 16.10 -2.81
N GLU A 35 10.81 15.88 -1.49
CA GLU A 35 11.91 16.29 -0.60
C GLU A 35 13.23 15.56 -0.90
N TYR A 36 13.17 14.42 -1.60
CA TYR A 36 14.31 13.58 -1.99
C TYR A 36 14.73 13.84 -3.45
N ASP A 37 14.90 15.11 -3.79
CA ASP A 37 15.35 15.54 -5.12
C ASP A 37 16.59 14.75 -5.60
N GLY A 38 16.51 14.22 -6.83
CA GLY A 38 17.60 13.48 -7.48
C GLY A 38 17.49 11.96 -7.42
N PHE A 39 16.47 11.42 -6.74
CA PHE A 39 16.13 9.99 -6.76
C PHE A 39 14.90 9.72 -7.62
N GLY A 40 14.89 8.57 -8.30
CA GLY A 40 13.70 8.07 -8.99
C GLY A 40 12.66 7.59 -7.98
N LEU A 41 11.40 7.44 -8.41
CA LEU A 41 10.39 6.84 -7.54
C LEU A 41 10.79 5.41 -7.21
N GLU A 42 11.34 4.71 -8.19
CA GLU A 42 11.85 3.35 -8.12
C GLU A 42 12.98 3.15 -7.09
N ASP A 43 13.67 4.23 -6.70
CA ASP A 43 14.71 4.21 -5.67
C ASP A 43 14.15 4.48 -4.27
N LEU A 44 12.96 5.08 -4.18
CA LEU A 44 12.37 5.54 -2.92
C LEU A 44 11.24 4.62 -2.43
N ALA A 45 10.30 4.29 -3.30
CA ALA A 45 9.12 3.52 -2.94
C ALA A 45 8.44 2.86 -4.14
N MET A 46 7.69 1.81 -3.86
CA MET A 46 6.63 1.34 -4.75
C MET A 46 5.27 1.46 -4.08
N PHE A 47 4.23 1.61 -4.90
CA PHE A 47 2.86 1.65 -4.43
C PHE A 47 2.09 0.48 -5.01
N ALA A 48 1.18 -0.07 -4.21
CA ALA A 48 0.24 -1.09 -4.64
C ALA A 48 -1.15 -0.72 -4.20
N ILE A 49 -2.10 -0.84 -5.12
CA ILE A 49 -3.51 -0.51 -4.87
C ILE A 49 -4.32 -1.76 -5.17
N ALA A 50 -4.75 -2.42 -4.09
CA ALA A 50 -5.67 -3.54 -4.21
C ALA A 50 -7.00 -3.01 -4.74
N MET A 51 -7.52 -3.66 -5.77
CA MET A 51 -8.79 -3.34 -6.40
C MET A 51 -9.85 -4.37 -5.99
N PRO A 52 -11.14 -3.99 -6.03
CA PRO A 52 -12.24 -4.94 -5.87
C PRO A 52 -12.05 -6.20 -6.73
N GLY A 53 -12.07 -7.38 -6.09
CA GLY A 53 -11.87 -8.67 -6.75
C GLY A 53 -10.42 -9.17 -6.84
N ASP A 54 -9.42 -8.36 -6.49
CA ASP A 54 -8.05 -8.87 -6.31
C ASP A 54 -8.00 -9.85 -5.12
N THR A 55 -7.30 -10.96 -5.30
CA THR A 55 -7.08 -11.96 -4.25
C THR A 55 -5.72 -11.77 -3.60
N LEU A 56 -5.55 -12.19 -2.35
CA LEU A 56 -4.24 -12.20 -1.70
C LEU A 56 -3.22 -13.03 -2.51
N ASP A 57 -3.66 -14.12 -3.13
CA ASP A 57 -2.78 -14.99 -3.90
C ASP A 57 -2.29 -14.30 -5.19
N SER A 58 -3.17 -13.58 -5.90
CA SER A 58 -2.77 -12.78 -7.07
C SER A 58 -1.86 -11.60 -6.70
N ILE A 59 -2.10 -10.99 -5.53
CA ILE A 59 -1.24 -9.92 -5.01
C ILE A 59 0.15 -10.48 -4.71
N ASN A 60 0.23 -11.62 -4.01
CA ASN A 60 1.49 -12.29 -3.71
C ASN A 60 2.26 -12.71 -4.97
N GLU A 61 1.55 -13.18 -6.00
CA GLU A 61 2.15 -13.56 -7.29
C GLU A 61 2.82 -12.36 -7.96
N GLU A 62 2.14 -11.22 -8.02
CA GLU A 62 2.69 -9.98 -8.60
C GLU A 62 3.90 -9.45 -7.82
N PHE A 63 3.90 -9.56 -6.49
CA PHE A 63 5.05 -9.20 -5.66
C PHE A 63 6.17 -10.24 -5.69
N GLY A 64 5.92 -11.44 -6.22
CA GLY A 64 6.85 -12.57 -6.18
C GLY A 64 7.14 -13.09 -4.77
N ARG A 65 6.33 -12.72 -3.77
CA ARG A 65 6.48 -13.12 -2.36
C ARG A 65 5.15 -13.02 -1.62
N SER A 66 5.02 -13.75 -0.52
CA SER A 66 3.87 -13.58 0.37
C SER A 66 3.97 -12.26 1.15
N LEU A 67 2.85 -11.56 1.29
CA LEU A 67 2.71 -10.43 2.21
C LEU A 67 2.34 -10.87 3.62
N ILE A 68 1.63 -11.99 3.75
CA ILE A 68 1.04 -12.48 5.00
C ILE A 68 1.61 -13.87 5.33
N ASP A 69 1.91 -14.11 6.60
CA ASP A 69 2.46 -15.38 7.09
C ASP A 69 1.36 -16.43 7.32
N SER A 70 1.74 -17.63 7.76
CA SER A 70 0.77 -18.70 8.05
C SER A 70 -0.17 -18.40 9.23
N ASN A 71 0.15 -17.38 10.04
CA ASN A 71 -0.67 -16.95 11.17
C ASN A 71 -1.68 -15.85 10.76
N GLY A 72 -1.66 -15.39 9.51
CA GLY A 72 -2.53 -14.31 9.04
C GLY A 72 -2.02 -12.93 9.41
N THR A 73 -0.73 -12.77 9.72
CA THR A 73 -0.11 -11.48 10.05
C THR A 73 0.81 -11.03 8.91
N PHE A 74 0.96 -9.72 8.69
CA PHE A 74 1.95 -9.24 7.72
C PHE A 74 3.36 -9.74 8.09
N ILE A 75 4.07 -10.28 7.11
CA ILE A 75 5.44 -10.81 7.30
C ILE A 75 6.39 -9.69 7.71
N GLN A 76 6.26 -8.53 7.09
CA GLN A 76 6.91 -7.31 7.55
C GLN A 76 5.92 -6.49 8.36
N PRO A 77 6.28 -6.03 9.58
CA PRO A 77 5.42 -5.15 10.34
C PRO A 77 5.25 -3.83 9.57
N PRO A 78 4.03 -3.27 9.50
CA PRO A 78 3.84 -1.92 9.01
C PRO A 78 4.61 -0.91 9.86
N GLU A 79 5.30 0.02 9.22
CA GLU A 79 5.88 1.20 9.88
C GLU A 79 4.76 2.19 10.24
N ILE A 80 3.81 2.35 9.32
CA ILE A 80 2.63 3.19 9.49
C ILE A 80 1.42 2.44 8.95
N ILE A 81 0.29 2.54 9.65
CA ILE A 81 -1.01 2.14 9.13
C ILE A 81 -2.04 3.21 9.48
N GLN A 82 -2.77 3.68 8.46
CA GLN A 82 -3.81 4.69 8.58
C GLN A 82 -5.12 4.17 8.00
N ARG A 83 -6.21 4.54 8.65
CA ARG A 83 -7.55 4.29 8.16
C ARG A 83 -8.15 5.60 7.64
N HIS A 84 -8.51 5.61 6.37
CA HIS A 84 -9.21 6.69 5.67
C HIS A 84 -10.70 6.38 5.60
N THR A 85 -11.47 7.06 4.74
CA THR A 85 -12.92 6.83 4.65
C THR A 85 -13.19 5.43 4.12
N ASP A 86 -12.68 5.16 2.92
CA ASP A 86 -12.95 3.94 2.15
C ASP A 86 -11.70 3.06 1.97
N TRP A 87 -10.57 3.46 2.55
CA TRP A 87 -9.28 2.79 2.35
C TRP A 87 -8.47 2.66 3.64
N PHE A 88 -7.68 1.60 3.73
CA PHE A 88 -6.49 1.57 4.57
C PHE A 88 -5.28 1.94 3.72
N GLU A 89 -4.36 2.69 4.32
CA GLU A 89 -3.04 2.97 3.80
C GLU A 89 -2.00 2.36 4.73
N ILE A 90 -1.12 1.52 4.18
CA ILE A 90 -0.15 0.76 4.96
C ILE A 90 1.23 0.99 4.36
N ALA A 91 2.16 1.54 5.13
CA ALA A 91 3.55 1.74 4.71
C ALA A 91 4.46 0.71 5.37
N PHE A 92 5.28 0.03 4.57
CA PHE A 92 6.31 -0.90 5.00
C PHE A 92 7.68 -0.37 4.58
N ILE A 93 8.71 -0.57 5.40
CA ILE A 93 10.10 -0.41 4.99
C ILE A 93 10.64 -1.78 4.60
N LEU A 94 11.11 -1.93 3.37
CA LEU A 94 11.48 -3.22 2.80
C LEU A 94 12.98 -3.49 2.80
N SER A 95 13.80 -2.45 2.94
CA SER A 95 15.26 -2.55 3.01
C SER A 95 15.87 -1.47 3.89
N ASP A 96 17.12 -1.72 4.31
CA ASP A 96 17.86 -0.87 5.25
C ASP A 96 18.19 0.53 4.70
N ASP A 97 18.12 0.72 3.38
CA ASP A 97 18.26 2.02 2.71
C ASP A 97 16.98 2.86 2.75
N GLY A 98 15.89 2.32 3.31
CA GLY A 98 14.62 3.02 3.49
C GLY A 98 13.63 2.82 2.36
N PHE A 99 13.89 1.96 1.37
CA PHE A 99 12.93 1.70 0.29
C PHE A 99 11.59 1.20 0.82
N GLY A 100 10.51 1.88 0.43
CA GLY A 100 9.16 1.65 0.96
C GLY A 100 8.23 0.85 0.04
N LEU A 101 7.25 0.18 0.64
CA LEU A 101 6.02 -0.21 -0.02
C LEU A 101 4.85 0.50 0.64
N VAL A 102 4.05 1.22 -0.14
CA VAL A 102 2.75 1.74 0.30
C VAL A 102 1.64 0.90 -0.32
N LEU A 103 0.89 0.19 0.52
CA LEU A 103 -0.23 -0.65 0.12
C LEU A 103 -1.55 0.05 0.48
N PHE A 104 -2.41 0.26 -0.51
CA PHE A 104 -3.78 0.69 -0.32
C PHE A 104 -4.74 -0.50 -0.39
N VAL A 105 -5.53 -0.68 0.67
CA VAL A 105 -6.50 -1.78 0.78
C VAL A 105 -7.91 -1.19 0.88
N PRO A 106 -8.84 -1.51 -0.04
CA PRO A 106 -10.18 -0.95 0.00
C PRO A 106 -11.00 -1.55 1.13
N ILE A 107 -11.78 -0.72 1.80
CA ILE A 107 -12.71 -1.09 2.85
C ILE A 107 -14.04 -1.44 2.20
N ASP A 108 -14.03 -2.60 1.55
CA ASP A 108 -15.17 -3.12 0.82
C ASP A 108 -15.35 -4.62 1.06
N SER A 109 -16.59 -5.09 0.93
CA SER A 109 -16.94 -6.50 1.10
C SER A 109 -16.33 -7.45 0.07
N SER A 110 -15.84 -6.93 -1.07
CA SER A 110 -15.17 -7.69 -2.12
C SER A 110 -13.65 -7.81 -1.95
N THR A 111 -13.06 -7.12 -0.96
CA THR A 111 -11.64 -7.27 -0.62
C THR A 111 -11.36 -8.67 -0.08
N ASP A 112 -10.22 -9.27 -0.46
CA ASP A 112 -9.83 -10.59 0.04
C ASP A 112 -9.86 -10.62 1.58
N ALA A 113 -10.63 -11.56 2.13
CA ALA A 113 -10.89 -11.63 3.56
C ALA A 113 -9.61 -11.83 4.39
N ARG A 114 -8.58 -12.50 3.85
CA ARG A 114 -7.29 -12.68 4.54
C ARG A 114 -6.51 -11.38 4.58
N LEU A 115 -6.53 -10.63 3.48
CA LEU A 115 -5.90 -9.30 3.42
C LEU A 115 -6.59 -8.32 4.35
N MET A 116 -7.92 -8.28 4.35
CA MET A 116 -8.70 -7.42 5.24
C MET A 116 -8.45 -7.78 6.72
N ALA A 117 -8.49 -9.07 7.07
CA ALA A 117 -8.25 -9.51 8.45
C ALA A 117 -6.84 -9.13 8.96
N ALA A 118 -5.80 -9.30 8.14
CA ALA A 118 -4.44 -8.89 8.50
C ALA A 118 -4.32 -7.37 8.65
N THR A 119 -4.99 -6.62 7.78
CA THR A 119 -5.03 -5.15 7.80
C THR A 119 -5.71 -4.63 9.07
N GLU A 120 -6.88 -5.15 9.41
CA GLU A 120 -7.60 -4.75 10.62
C GLU A 120 -6.85 -5.13 11.90
N ALA A 121 -6.22 -6.32 11.93
CA ALA A 121 -5.41 -6.75 13.07
C ALA A 121 -4.20 -5.82 13.28
N ALA A 122 -3.46 -5.51 12.21
CA ALA A 122 -2.33 -4.59 12.28
C ALA A 122 -2.75 -3.17 12.70
N PHE A 123 -3.90 -2.68 12.22
CA PHE A 123 -4.43 -1.38 12.62
C PHE A 123 -4.84 -1.34 14.09
N ALA A 124 -5.48 -2.42 14.58
CA ALA A 124 -5.84 -2.53 16.00
C ALA A 124 -4.58 -2.55 16.89
N GLU A 125 -3.53 -3.27 16.51
CA GLU A 125 -2.26 -3.30 17.24
C GLU A 125 -1.60 -1.91 17.29
N ALA A 126 -1.50 -1.23 16.14
CA ALA A 126 -0.90 0.10 16.04
C ALA A 126 -1.66 1.15 16.87
N THR A 127 -2.98 1.05 16.98
CA THR A 127 -3.81 1.99 17.75
C THR A 127 -3.85 1.69 19.25
N GLN A 128 -3.54 0.45 19.68
CA GLN A 128 -3.42 0.08 21.09
C GLN A 128 -2.06 0.46 21.70
N ALA A 129 -1.06 0.74 20.86
CA ALA A 129 0.28 1.15 21.28
C ALA A 129 0.41 2.66 21.59
N LEU A 130 -0.66 3.44 21.39
CA LEU A 130 -0.77 4.88 21.66
C LEU A 130 -1.46 5.15 23.00
#